data_AF-A0A1J5S1I2-F1
#
_entry.id   AF-A0A1J5S1I2-F1
#
_cell.length_a   1.000
_cell.length_b   1.000
_cell.length_c   1.000
_cell.angle_alpha   90.00
_cell.angle_beta   90.00
_cell.angle_gamma   90.00
#
_symmetry.space_group_name_H-M   'P 1'
#
loop_
_entity.id
_entity.type
_entity.pdbx_description
1 polymer ?
#
loop_
_entity_poly.entity_id
_entity_poly.type
_entity_poly.pdbx_seq_one_letter_code
_entity_poly.pdbx_strand_id
1 'polypeptide(L)'
;MRNLILLLVLVSGLLAGYFIGDYRGRDAREALGKAIETGKTLDAERMTAISRLKTELESIDEKHRQELAAIRKDNDVRVAGWRRAKSDLTNTITHTTATLAESDDRLKSLISQRDSTSGAEKAKIELEIARLRKERENLLQESAGNACLQARAPHSVFEALNETKVAESK
;
A
#
# COMPACT_ATOMS: atom_id res chain seq x y z
N MET A 1 -98.58 6.07 -25.59
CA MET A 1 -97.47 5.14 -25.85
C MET A 1 -96.08 5.77 -25.85
N ARG A 2 -95.91 7.06 -26.21
CA ARG A 2 -94.59 7.73 -26.30
C ARG A 2 -93.85 7.90 -24.96
N ASN A 3 -94.58 8.06 -23.84
CA ASN A 3 -93.99 8.24 -22.50
C ASN A 3 -93.47 6.95 -21.85
N LEU A 4 -93.96 5.77 -22.29
CA LEU A 4 -93.58 4.47 -21.72
C LEU A 4 -92.24 3.97 -22.31
N ILE A 5 -91.99 4.31 -23.58
CA ILE A 5 -90.70 4.04 -24.26
C ILE A 5 -89.58 4.87 -23.64
N LEU A 6 -89.83 6.15 -23.31
CA LEU A 6 -88.85 7.01 -22.66
C LEU A 6 -88.46 6.51 -21.26
N LEU A 7 -89.41 6.00 -20.49
CA LEU A 7 -89.13 5.40 -19.18
C LEU A 7 -88.31 4.11 -19.29
N LEU A 8 -88.59 3.25 -20.28
CA LEU A 8 -87.82 2.02 -20.53
C LEU A 8 -86.37 2.29 -20.94
N VAL A 9 -86.13 3.32 -21.76
CA VAL A 9 -84.76 3.73 -22.15
C VAL A 9 -83.99 4.32 -20.97
N LEU A 10 -84.66 5.06 -20.09
CA LEU A 10 -84.03 5.64 -18.90
C LEU A 10 -83.65 4.57 -17.87
N VAL A 11 -84.53 3.59 -17.65
CA VAL A 11 -84.27 2.47 -16.72
C VAL A 11 -83.20 1.52 -17.28
N SER A 12 -83.19 1.24 -18.59
CA SER A 12 -82.14 0.40 -19.20
C SER A 12 -80.78 1.11 -19.24
N GLY A 13 -80.75 2.43 -19.45
CA GLY A 13 -79.54 3.24 -19.33
C GLY A 13 -79.00 3.31 -17.89
N LEU A 14 -79.87 3.38 -16.88
CA LEU A 14 -79.48 3.40 -15.47
C LEU A 14 -78.91 2.04 -15.01
N LEU A 15 -79.52 0.93 -15.43
CA LEU A 15 -79.03 -0.42 -15.14
C LEU A 15 -77.71 -0.72 -15.85
N ALA A 16 -77.59 -0.36 -17.14
CA ALA A 16 -76.34 -0.51 -17.87
C ALA A 16 -75.21 0.34 -17.27
N GLY A 17 -75.51 1.58 -16.86
CA GLY A 17 -74.56 2.46 -16.17
C GLY A 17 -74.10 1.91 -14.82
N TYR A 18 -75.00 1.30 -14.04
CA TYR A 18 -74.67 0.69 -12.75
C TYR A 18 -73.78 -0.54 -12.89
N PHE A 19 -74.09 -1.44 -13.85
CA PHE A 19 -73.27 -2.63 -14.11
C PHE A 19 -71.90 -2.29 -14.70
N ILE A 20 -71.80 -1.29 -15.58
CA ILE A 20 -70.52 -0.84 -16.14
C ILE A 20 -69.66 -0.14 -15.06
N GLY A 21 -70.29 0.55 -14.10
CA GLY A 21 -69.61 1.19 -12.98
C GLY A 21 -68.99 0.19 -11.97
N ASP A 22 -69.72 -0.87 -11.60
CA ASP A 22 -69.24 -1.86 -10.61
C ASP A 22 -68.13 -2.76 -11.17
N TYR A 23 -68.21 -3.14 -12.45
CA TYR A 23 -67.15 -3.92 -13.12
C TYR A 23 -65.84 -3.13 -13.24
N ARG A 24 -65.90 -1.87 -13.67
CA ARG A 24 -64.71 -1.01 -13.73
C ARG A 24 -64.14 -0.70 -12.34
N GLY A 25 -64.98 -0.68 -11.30
CA GLY A 25 -64.56 -0.50 -9.91
C GLY A 25 -63.80 -1.70 -9.34
N ARG A 26 -64.20 -2.94 -9.67
CA ARG A 26 -63.46 -4.15 -9.27
C ARG A 26 -62.13 -4.30 -10.00
N ASP A 27 -62.12 -4.13 -11.31
CA ASP A 27 -60.88 -4.23 -12.10
C ASP A 27 -59.86 -3.17 -11.68
N ALA A 28 -60.30 -1.95 -11.37
CA ALA A 28 -59.44 -0.90 -10.84
C ALA A 28 -58.88 -1.25 -9.45
N ARG A 29 -59.67 -1.87 -8.56
CA ARG A 29 -59.21 -2.32 -7.24
C ARG A 29 -58.25 -3.50 -7.31
N GLU A 30 -58.49 -4.45 -8.21
CA GLU A 30 -57.59 -5.58 -8.44
C GLU A 30 -56.28 -5.15 -9.10
N ALA A 31 -56.32 -4.23 -10.07
CA ALA A 31 -55.11 -3.65 -10.66
C ALA A 31 -54.30 -2.85 -9.64
N LEU A 32 -54.98 -2.09 -8.76
CA LEU A 32 -54.33 -1.31 -7.71
C LEU A 32 -53.79 -2.20 -6.59
N GLY A 33 -54.48 -3.30 -6.25
CA GLY A 33 -53.98 -4.34 -5.36
C GLY A 33 -52.74 -5.04 -5.89
N LYS A 34 -52.75 -5.44 -7.18
CA LYS A 34 -51.58 -6.00 -7.86
C LYS A 34 -50.41 -5.01 -7.93
N ALA A 35 -50.68 -3.73 -8.17
CA ALA A 35 -49.66 -2.67 -8.17
C ALA A 35 -49.05 -2.45 -6.77
N ILE A 36 -49.85 -2.54 -5.71
CA ILE A 36 -49.36 -2.44 -4.33
C ILE A 36 -48.52 -3.67 -3.96
N GLU A 37 -48.95 -4.88 -4.33
CA GLU A 37 -48.17 -6.10 -4.07
C GLU A 37 -46.85 -6.10 -4.84
N THR A 38 -46.86 -5.74 -6.12
CA THR A 38 -45.63 -5.59 -6.92
C THR A 38 -44.73 -4.46 -6.41
N GLY A 39 -45.28 -3.37 -5.88
CA GLY A 39 -44.52 -2.32 -5.21
C GLY A 39 -43.84 -2.82 -3.93
N LYS A 40 -44.56 -3.59 -3.10
CA LYS A 40 -44.00 -4.19 -1.87
C LYS A 40 -42.89 -5.20 -2.16
N THR A 41 -43.02 -6.02 -3.20
CA THR A 41 -41.97 -6.96 -3.60
C THR A 41 -40.76 -6.20 -4.15
N LEU A 42 -40.96 -5.14 -4.96
CA LEU A 42 -39.86 -4.30 -5.43
C LEU A 42 -39.13 -3.60 -4.30
N ASP A 43 -39.83 -3.09 -3.28
CA ASP A 43 -39.21 -2.48 -2.11
C ASP A 43 -38.44 -3.51 -1.26
N ALA A 44 -38.96 -4.71 -1.10
CA ALA A 44 -38.26 -5.81 -0.43
C ALA A 44 -36.99 -6.23 -1.21
N GLU A 45 -37.09 -6.34 -2.53
CA GLU A 45 -35.94 -6.63 -3.42
C GLU A 45 -34.92 -5.49 -3.40
N ARG A 46 -35.36 -4.23 -3.37
CA ARG A 46 -34.48 -3.06 -3.20
C ARG A 46 -33.76 -3.10 -1.86
N MET A 47 -34.48 -3.33 -0.77
CA MET A 47 -33.90 -3.36 0.57
C MET A 47 -32.89 -4.51 0.72
N THR A 48 -33.19 -5.68 0.17
CA THR A 48 -32.24 -6.81 0.16
C THR A 48 -31.01 -6.49 -0.70
N ALA A 49 -31.17 -5.90 -1.89
CA ALA A 49 -30.06 -5.43 -2.71
C ALA A 49 -29.20 -4.36 -2.01
N ILE A 50 -29.82 -3.37 -1.35
CA ILE A 50 -29.10 -2.34 -0.58
C ILE A 50 -28.32 -2.97 0.57
N SER A 51 -28.94 -3.89 1.32
CA SER A 51 -28.27 -4.57 2.43
C SER A 51 -27.07 -5.38 1.93
N ARG A 52 -27.21 -6.10 0.80
CA ARG A 52 -26.13 -6.85 0.16
C ARG A 52 -25.00 -5.94 -0.30
N LEU A 53 -25.31 -4.84 -0.98
CA LEU A 53 -24.32 -3.86 -1.42
C LEU A 53 -23.58 -3.23 -0.23
N LYS A 54 -24.28 -2.97 0.88
CA LYS A 54 -23.67 -2.45 2.10
C LYS A 54 -22.68 -3.44 2.68
N THR A 55 -23.06 -4.72 2.80
CA THR A 55 -22.17 -5.78 3.28
C THR A 55 -20.98 -5.99 2.34
N GLU A 56 -21.19 -5.93 1.02
CA GLU A 56 -20.10 -6.01 0.04
C GLU A 56 -19.14 -4.81 0.15
N LEU A 57 -19.65 -3.60 0.35
CA LEU A 57 -18.84 -2.40 0.55
C LEU A 57 -18.03 -2.46 1.86
N GLU A 58 -18.65 -2.89 2.95
CA GLU A 58 -17.95 -3.09 4.25
C GLU A 58 -16.87 -4.18 4.13
N SER A 59 -17.14 -5.26 3.38
CA SER A 59 -16.16 -6.31 3.09
C SER A 59 -14.98 -5.78 2.28
N ILE A 60 -15.22 -4.91 1.30
CA ILE A 60 -14.18 -4.29 0.48
C ILE A 60 -13.36 -3.30 1.32
N ASP A 61 -14.00 -2.46 2.13
CA ASP A 61 -13.30 -1.50 3.00
C ASP A 61 -12.38 -2.24 3.99
N GLU A 62 -12.88 -3.31 4.60
CA GLU A 62 -12.08 -4.12 5.53
C GLU A 62 -10.89 -4.80 4.83
N LYS A 63 -11.08 -5.34 3.62
CA LYS A 63 -9.97 -5.89 2.82
C LYS A 63 -8.91 -4.84 2.52
N HIS A 64 -9.33 -3.64 2.08
CA HIS A 64 -8.39 -2.56 1.81
C HIS A 64 -7.65 -2.09 3.06
N ARG A 65 -8.31 -2.03 4.22
CA ARG A 65 -7.64 -1.74 5.49
C ARG A 65 -6.58 -2.79 5.84
N GLN A 66 -6.89 -4.07 5.63
CA GLN A 66 -5.94 -5.15 5.87
C GLN A 66 -4.76 -5.11 4.90
N GLU A 67 -5.01 -4.86 3.61
CA GLU A 67 -3.96 -4.68 2.59
C GLU A 67 -3.06 -3.48 2.94
N LEU A 68 -3.63 -2.34 3.29
CA LEU A 68 -2.88 -1.15 3.70
C LEU A 68 -2.06 -1.41 4.97
N ALA A 69 -2.61 -2.13 5.95
CA ALA A 69 -1.89 -2.50 7.15
C ALA A 69 -0.72 -3.46 6.85
N ALA A 70 -0.91 -4.40 5.93
CA ALA A 70 0.14 -5.31 5.48
C ALA A 70 1.26 -4.55 4.75
N ILE A 71 0.91 -3.64 3.84
CA ILE A 71 1.88 -2.78 3.12
C ILE A 71 2.67 -1.92 4.10
N ARG A 72 2.00 -1.28 5.07
CA ARG A 72 2.66 -0.48 6.12
C ARG A 72 3.65 -1.32 6.92
N LYS A 73 3.26 -2.53 7.33
CA LYS A 73 4.13 -3.43 8.09
C LYS A 73 5.34 -3.87 7.27
N ASP A 74 5.15 -4.23 5.99
CA ASP A 74 6.26 -4.61 5.10
C ASP A 74 7.24 -3.43 4.92
N ASN A 75 6.71 -2.24 4.70
CA ASN A 75 7.47 -1.00 4.61
C ASN A 75 8.31 -0.75 5.87
N ASP A 76 7.71 -0.82 7.05
CA ASP A 76 8.41 -0.61 8.32
C ASP A 76 9.58 -1.60 8.48
N VAL A 77 9.37 -2.87 8.11
CA VAL A 77 10.42 -3.90 8.11
C VAL A 77 11.56 -3.53 7.16
N ARG A 78 11.23 -3.07 5.95
CA ARG A 78 12.22 -2.71 4.92
C ARG A 78 13.00 -1.44 5.30
N VAL A 79 12.33 -0.42 5.83
CA VAL A 79 12.97 0.79 6.37
C VAL A 79 13.89 0.44 7.54
N ALA A 80 13.44 -0.42 8.46
CA ALA A 80 14.26 -0.87 9.58
C ALA A 80 15.49 -1.65 9.11
N GLY A 81 15.32 -2.56 8.14
CA GLY A 81 16.43 -3.29 7.51
C GLY A 81 17.45 -2.36 6.85
N TRP A 82 16.99 -1.38 6.09
CA TRP A 82 17.85 -0.38 5.47
C TRP A 82 18.60 0.47 6.51
N ARG A 83 17.93 0.91 7.58
CA ARG A 83 18.59 1.67 8.66
C ARG A 83 19.70 0.86 9.33
N ARG A 84 19.47 -0.43 9.59
CA ARG A 84 20.52 -1.33 10.12
C ARG A 84 21.70 -1.44 9.16
N ALA A 85 21.45 -1.76 7.89
CA ALA A 85 22.50 -1.86 6.88
C ALA A 85 23.31 -0.56 6.74
N LYS A 86 22.64 0.60 6.80
CA LYS A 86 23.30 1.91 6.80
C LYS A 86 24.17 2.12 8.04
N SER A 87 23.68 1.72 9.22
CA SER A 87 24.45 1.80 10.47
C SER A 87 25.67 0.89 10.43
N ASP A 88 25.50 -0.36 9.98
CA ASP A 88 26.59 -1.33 9.86
C ASP A 88 27.66 -0.83 8.90
N LEU A 89 27.25 -0.31 7.74
CA LEU A 89 28.16 0.31 6.77
C LEU A 89 28.93 1.50 7.36
N THR A 90 28.25 2.34 8.15
CA THR A 90 28.88 3.48 8.82
C THR A 90 29.92 3.00 9.83
N ASN A 91 29.60 1.98 10.63
CA ASN A 91 30.52 1.36 11.58
C ASN A 91 31.74 0.77 10.86
N THR A 92 31.53 0.05 9.76
CA THR A 92 32.61 -0.49 8.93
C THR A 92 33.52 0.62 8.42
N ILE A 93 32.97 1.71 7.87
CA ILE A 93 33.76 2.86 7.40
C ILE A 93 34.58 3.47 8.55
N THR A 94 33.98 3.66 9.73
CA THR A 94 34.72 4.20 10.88
C THR A 94 35.86 3.28 11.32
N HIS A 95 35.62 1.96 11.31
CA HIS A 95 36.64 1.00 11.68
C HIS A 95 37.77 0.94 10.64
N THR A 96 37.46 0.85 9.35
CA THR A 96 38.48 0.84 8.29
C THR A 96 39.29 2.13 8.27
N THR A 97 38.66 3.28 8.54
CA THR A 97 39.36 4.57 8.65
C THR A 97 40.33 4.58 9.83
N ALA A 98 39.93 4.05 10.99
CA ALA A 98 40.81 3.94 12.15
C ALA A 98 42.00 2.99 11.89
N THR A 99 41.75 1.82 11.29
CA THR A 99 42.79 0.85 10.93
C THR A 99 43.77 1.42 9.90
N LEU A 100 43.28 2.24 8.96
CA LEU A 100 44.12 2.95 7.99
C LEU A 100 45.05 3.95 8.69
N ALA A 101 44.53 4.73 9.65
CA ALA A 101 45.33 5.68 10.43
C ALA A 101 46.42 4.97 11.26
N GLU A 102 46.08 3.85 11.92
CA GLU A 102 47.04 3.03 12.66
C GLU A 102 48.12 2.45 11.73
N SER A 103 47.73 1.96 10.56
CA SER A 103 48.66 1.42 9.55
C SER A 103 49.59 2.51 9.02
N ASP A 104 49.10 3.73 8.82
CA ASP A 104 49.89 4.89 8.38
C ASP A 104 50.92 5.30 9.43
N ASP A 105 50.56 5.30 10.71
CA ASP A 105 51.49 5.59 11.80
C ASP A 105 52.54 4.50 11.99
N ARG A 106 52.15 3.23 11.86
CA ARG A 106 53.08 2.09 11.88
C ARG A 106 54.04 2.12 10.69
N LEU A 107 53.57 2.49 9.49
CA LEU A 107 54.41 2.69 8.32
C LEU A 107 55.42 3.82 8.53
N LYS A 108 55.03 4.97 9.10
CA LYS A 108 55.96 6.04 9.44
C LYS A 108 57.04 5.55 10.40
N SER A 109 56.67 4.84 11.47
CA SER A 109 57.62 4.27 12.42
C SER A 109 58.60 3.29 11.78
N LEU A 110 58.12 2.38 10.92
CA LEU A 110 58.98 1.41 10.24
C LEU A 110 59.90 2.06 9.22
N ILE A 111 59.45 3.11 8.53
CA ILE A 111 60.28 3.89 7.61
C ILE A 111 61.41 4.58 8.39
N SER A 112 61.10 5.20 9.54
CA SER A 112 62.11 5.80 10.41
C SER A 112 63.11 4.76 10.95
N GLN A 113 62.63 3.57 11.34
CA GLN A 113 63.51 2.48 11.79
C GLN A 113 64.42 1.98 10.66
N ARG A 114 63.88 1.74 9.46
CA ARG A 114 64.62 1.29 8.28
C ARG A 114 65.86 2.17 8.01
N ASP A 115 65.74 3.48 8.19
CA ASP A 115 66.83 4.42 7.91
C ASP A 115 67.96 4.35 8.96
N SER A 116 67.65 3.84 10.15
CA SER A 116 68.61 3.61 11.25
C SER A 116 69.19 2.19 11.31
N THR A 117 68.62 1.23 10.57
CA THR A 117 69.00 -0.19 10.61
C THR A 117 69.76 -0.63 9.35
N SER A 118 70.60 -1.67 9.44
CA SER A 118 71.36 -2.20 8.29
C SER A 118 71.32 -3.73 8.21
N GLY A 119 71.76 -4.29 7.09
CA GLY A 119 71.88 -5.74 6.90
C GLY A 119 70.54 -6.49 6.89
N ALA A 120 70.50 -7.66 7.53
CA ALA A 120 69.36 -8.56 7.50
C ALA A 120 68.09 -7.97 8.17
N GLU A 121 68.25 -7.11 9.18
CA GLU A 121 67.12 -6.45 9.84
C GLU A 121 66.47 -5.40 8.94
N LYS A 122 67.27 -4.65 8.17
CA LYS A 122 66.75 -3.72 7.17
C LYS A 122 65.89 -4.45 6.12
N ALA A 123 66.34 -5.61 5.63
CA ALA A 123 65.57 -6.40 4.68
C ALA A 123 64.23 -6.90 5.27
N LYS A 124 64.19 -7.27 6.55
CA LYS A 124 62.95 -7.63 7.25
C LYS A 124 61.99 -6.45 7.37
N ILE A 125 62.51 -5.27 7.73
CA ILE A 125 61.71 -4.03 7.83
C ILE A 125 61.16 -3.63 6.45
N GLU A 126 61.95 -3.72 5.38
CA GLU A 126 61.49 -3.42 4.02
C GLU A 126 60.36 -4.36 3.56
N LEU A 127 60.44 -5.65 3.91
CA LEU A 127 59.39 -6.63 3.62
C LEU A 127 58.09 -6.31 4.37
N GLU A 128 58.19 -5.92 5.64
CA GLU A 128 57.04 -5.49 6.45
C GLU A 128 56.42 -4.18 5.95
N ILE A 129 57.24 -3.21 5.51
CA ILE A 129 56.77 -1.99 4.85
C ILE A 129 56.00 -2.32 3.57
N ALA A 130 56.51 -3.22 2.74
CA ALA A 130 55.84 -3.63 1.50
C ALA A 130 54.49 -4.32 1.80
N ARG A 131 54.43 -5.18 2.82
CA ARG A 131 53.20 -5.83 3.29
C ARG A 131 52.16 -4.80 3.73
N LEU A 132 52.53 -3.88 4.61
CA LEU A 132 51.62 -2.85 5.14
C LEU A 132 51.16 -1.86 4.06
N ARG A 133 52.00 -1.52 3.08
CA ARG A 133 51.58 -0.70 1.93
C ARG A 133 50.50 -1.37 1.10
N LYS A 134 50.62 -2.67 0.85
CA LYS A 134 49.60 -3.45 0.13
C LYS A 134 48.29 -3.53 0.93
N GLU A 135 48.39 -3.74 2.24
CA GLU A 135 47.24 -3.77 3.13
C GLU A 135 46.50 -2.43 3.17
N ARG A 136 47.24 -1.31 3.23
CA ARG A 136 46.72 0.05 3.12
C ARG A 136 45.95 0.29 1.82
N GLU A 137 46.50 -0.15 0.68
CA GLU A 137 45.86 0.04 -0.61
C GLU A 137 44.54 -0.75 -0.72
N ASN A 138 44.51 -1.98 -0.18
CA ASN A 138 43.28 -2.76 -0.06
C ASN A 138 42.23 -2.04 0.81
N LEU A 139 42.63 -1.52 1.97
CA LEU A 139 41.74 -0.78 2.88
C LEU A 139 41.20 0.51 2.25
N LEU A 140 42.01 1.22 1.46
CA LEU A 140 41.56 2.39 0.70
C LEU A 140 40.51 2.01 -0.36
N GLN A 141 40.73 0.92 -1.09
CA GLN A 141 39.77 0.42 -2.07
C GLN A 141 38.45 -0.01 -1.41
N GLU A 142 38.53 -0.70 -0.28
CA GLU A 142 37.36 -1.10 0.51
C GLU A 142 36.60 0.13 1.04
N SER A 143 37.30 1.11 1.59
CA SER A 143 36.71 2.37 2.05
C SER A 143 35.99 3.13 0.93
N ALA A 144 36.59 3.21 -0.25
CA ALA A 144 35.98 3.85 -1.42
C ALA A 144 34.73 3.09 -1.89
N GLY A 145 34.78 1.75 -1.89
CA GLY A 145 33.63 0.90 -2.18
C GLY A 145 32.48 1.12 -1.20
N ASN A 146 32.78 1.15 0.09
CA ASN A 146 31.80 1.37 1.16
C ASN A 146 31.17 2.78 1.09
N ALA A 147 31.96 3.82 0.77
CA ALA A 147 31.44 5.17 0.57
C ALA A 147 30.46 5.25 -0.61
N CYS A 148 30.72 4.52 -1.70
CA CYS A 148 29.82 4.44 -2.86
C CYS A 148 28.46 3.80 -2.49
N LEU A 149 28.47 2.76 -1.66
CA LEU A 149 27.26 2.11 -1.17
C LEU A 149 26.43 3.03 -0.26
N GLN A 150 27.08 3.91 0.52
CA GLN A 150 26.40 4.84 1.43
C GLN A 150 25.59 5.91 0.68
N ALA A 151 26.04 6.31 -0.51
CA ALA A 151 25.38 7.33 -1.34
C ALA A 151 24.07 6.83 -1.99
N ARG A 152 23.88 5.51 -2.10
CA ARG A 152 22.74 4.92 -2.81
C ARG A 152 21.69 4.41 -1.82
N ALA A 153 20.67 5.21 -1.56
CA ALA A 153 19.47 4.70 -0.91
C ALA A 153 18.68 3.79 -1.91
N PRO A 154 18.19 2.61 -1.49
CA PRO A 154 17.44 1.73 -2.37
C PRO A 154 16.15 2.42 -2.83
N HIS A 155 15.90 2.41 -4.14
CA HIS A 155 14.68 2.99 -4.75
C HIS A 155 13.40 2.47 -4.07
N SER A 156 13.45 1.20 -3.70
CA SER A 156 12.37 0.47 -3.08
C SER A 156 11.95 1.04 -1.71
N VAL A 157 12.84 1.74 -0.99
CA VAL A 157 12.52 2.43 0.28
C VAL A 157 11.76 3.75 0.03
N PHE A 158 12.00 4.41 -1.11
CA PHE A 158 11.35 5.68 -1.44
C PHE A 158 9.92 5.51 -1.97
N GLU A 159 9.65 4.47 -2.76
CA GLU A 159 8.27 4.13 -3.16
C GLU A 159 7.40 3.88 -1.94
N ALA A 160 7.95 3.15 -0.97
CA ALA A 160 7.28 2.80 0.27
C ALA A 160 6.89 4.07 1.08
N LEU A 161 7.81 5.04 1.22
CA LEU A 161 7.54 6.30 1.94
C LEU A 161 6.50 7.21 1.25
N ASN A 162 6.33 7.08 -0.06
CA ASN A 162 5.34 7.86 -0.81
C ASN A 162 3.94 7.29 -0.61
N GLU A 163 3.78 5.97 -0.58
CA GLU A 163 2.49 5.31 -0.35
C GLU A 163 1.93 5.59 1.05
N THR A 164 2.79 5.67 2.08
CA THR A 164 2.36 5.97 3.45
C THR A 164 1.90 7.41 3.65
N LYS A 165 2.55 8.39 3.01
CA LYS A 165 2.16 9.81 3.10
C LYS A 165 0.80 10.12 2.47
N VAL A 166 0.44 9.42 1.39
CA VAL A 166 -0.87 9.60 0.74
C VAL A 166 -2.01 9.09 1.64
N ALA A 167 -1.74 8.09 2.49
CA ALA A 167 -2.72 7.50 3.38
C ALA A 167 -2.97 8.29 4.68
N GLU A 168 -2.10 9.24 5.05
CA GLU A 168 -2.26 10.11 6.24
C GLU A 168 -2.89 11.48 5.91
N SER A 169 -3.05 11.82 4.63
CA SER A 169 -3.57 13.12 4.18
C SER A 169 -5.09 13.16 3.95
N LYS A 170 -5.86 12.21 4.49
CA LYS A 170 -7.33 12.17 4.44
C LYS A 170 -7.89 11.98 5.85
#